data_AF-A0A8T0GUG0-F1
#
_entry.id   AF-A0A8T0GUG0-F1
#
_cell.length_a   1.000
_cell.length_b   1.000
_cell.length_c   1.000
_cell.angle_alpha   90.00
_cell.angle_beta   90.00
_cell.angle_gamma   90.00
#
_symmetry.space_group_name_H-M   'P 1'
#
loop_
_entity.id
_entity.type
_entity.pdbx_description
1 polymer ?
#
loop_
_entity_poly.entity_id
_entity_poly.type
_entity_poly.pdbx_seq_one_letter_code
_entity_poly.pdbx_strand_id
1 'polypeptide(L)'
;RIHRHHIVGTAFIMAASAKDARDLVTAMRSAYAKTPTRLKIIDMYVIYGLVTAVIQVVYMAMVGTFPFNAFLSGVLSCVGTSVLGVCLRMQVNPANKEFTDLPPERAFADFVLCNLVLHLVIMNFLG
;
A
#
# COMPACT_ATOMS: atom_id res chain seq x y z
N ARG A 1 34.37 -28.58 -23.91
CA ARG A 1 34.91 -27.49 -23.05
C ARG A 1 34.12 -26.18 -23.17
N ILE A 2 33.53 -25.86 -24.33
CA ILE A 2 32.80 -24.60 -24.60
C ILE A 2 31.37 -24.60 -24.00
N HIS A 3 30.72 -25.77 -23.90
CA HIS A 3 29.35 -25.86 -23.38
C HIS A 3 29.18 -25.60 -21.87
N ARG A 4 30.26 -25.68 -21.08
CA ARG A 4 30.26 -25.43 -19.63
C ARG A 4 30.27 -23.94 -19.27
N HIS A 5 30.69 -23.05 -20.18
CA HIS A 5 30.76 -21.61 -19.92
C HIS A 5 29.40 -20.91 -20.01
N HIS A 6 28.46 -21.41 -20.82
CA HIS A 6 27.14 -20.81 -20.96
C HIS A 6 26.24 -21.03 -19.72
N ILE A 7 26.38 -22.18 -19.04
CA ILE A 7 25.59 -22.52 -17.84
C ILE A 7 26.10 -21.77 -16.60
N VAL A 8 27.41 -21.49 -16.53
CA VAL A 8 28.00 -20.69 -15.44
C VAL A 8 27.63 -19.21 -15.60
N GLY A 9 27.52 -18.71 -16.84
CA GLY A 9 27.09 -17.33 -17.12
C GLY A 9 25.65 -17.03 -16.69
N THR A 10 24.70 -17.94 -16.92
CA THR A 10 23.31 -17.76 -16.48
C THR A 10 23.14 -17.86 -14.96
N ALA A 11 23.87 -18.78 -14.30
CA ALA A 11 23.88 -18.86 -12.84
C ALA A 11 24.49 -17.62 -12.17
N PHE A 12 25.52 -17.01 -12.78
CA PHE A 12 26.15 -15.78 -12.29
C PHE A 12 25.23 -14.55 -12.45
N ILE A 13 24.52 -14.43 -13.56
CA ILE A 13 23.54 -13.34 -13.79
C ILE A 13 22.39 -13.42 -12.77
N MET A 14 21.90 -14.62 -12.45
CA MET A 14 20.81 -14.82 -11.50
C MET A 14 21.25 -14.57 -10.04
N ALA A 15 22.50 -14.89 -9.70
CA ALA A 15 23.10 -14.58 -8.40
C ALA A 15 23.43 -13.08 -8.23
N ALA A 16 23.83 -12.40 -9.32
CA ALA A 16 24.02 -10.95 -9.34
C ALA A 16 22.68 -10.22 -9.16
N SER A 17 21.63 -10.63 -9.88
CA SER A 17 20.27 -10.09 -9.72
C SER A 17 19.72 -10.30 -8.30
N ALA A 18 20.01 -11.44 -7.67
CA ALA A 18 19.62 -11.68 -6.28
C ALA A 18 20.39 -10.79 -5.30
N LYS A 19 21.71 -10.57 -5.50
CA LYS A 19 22.51 -9.64 -4.69
C LYS A 19 22.06 -8.19 -4.85
N ASP A 20 21.84 -7.75 -6.08
CA ASP A 20 21.34 -6.40 -6.38
C ASP A 20 19.95 -6.20 -5.79
N ALA A 21 19.07 -7.21 -5.85
CA ALA A 21 17.77 -7.17 -5.19
C ALA A 21 17.89 -7.16 -3.65
N ARG A 22 18.83 -7.92 -3.07
CA ARG A 22 19.08 -7.89 -1.62
C ARG A 22 19.64 -6.55 -1.18
N ASP A 23 20.56 -5.96 -1.94
CA ASP A 23 21.16 -4.66 -1.65
C ASP A 23 20.14 -3.54 -1.83
N LEU A 24 19.28 -3.63 -2.85
CA LEU A 24 18.13 -2.73 -3.03
C LEU A 24 17.16 -2.84 -1.84
N VAL A 25 16.76 -4.06 -1.45
CA VAL A 25 15.88 -4.28 -0.29
C VAL A 25 16.52 -3.78 1.00
N THR A 26 17.83 -3.96 1.17
CA THR A 26 18.56 -3.51 2.36
C THR A 26 18.72 -1.99 2.39
N ALA A 27 18.95 -1.36 1.23
CA ALA A 27 18.97 0.09 1.08
C ALA A 27 17.59 0.70 1.35
N MET A 28 16.52 0.13 0.80
CA MET A 28 15.13 0.55 1.05
C MET A 28 14.76 0.37 2.54
N ARG A 29 15.17 -0.74 3.16
CA ARG A 29 14.95 -1.00 4.60
C ARG A 29 15.71 -0.03 5.49
N SER A 30 16.94 0.33 5.11
CA SER A 30 17.76 1.34 5.80
C SER A 30 17.16 2.75 5.67
N ALA A 31 16.63 3.11 4.50
CA ALA A 31 15.89 4.35 4.28
C ALA A 31 14.58 4.40 5.09
N TYR A 32 13.85 3.29 5.18
CA TYR A 32 12.66 3.14 6.01
C TYR A 32 12.95 3.21 7.51
N ALA A 33 14.13 2.76 7.95
CA ALA A 33 14.52 2.83 9.36
C ALA A 33 14.59 4.28 9.86
N LYS A 34 15.02 5.21 9.00
CA LYS A 34 15.10 6.66 9.26
C LYS A 34 13.75 7.38 9.21
N THR A 35 12.68 6.70 8.78
CA THR A 35 11.34 7.30 8.67
C THR A 35 10.70 7.47 10.07
N PRO A 36 10.09 8.62 10.37
CA PRO A 36 9.45 8.89 11.66
C PRO A 36 8.31 7.90 11.96
N THR A 37 8.14 7.54 13.24
CA THR A 37 7.18 6.51 13.72
C THR A 37 5.73 6.77 13.27
N ARG A 38 5.34 8.04 13.08
CA ARG A 38 4.01 8.41 12.57
C ARG A 38 3.75 7.89 11.16
N LEU A 39 4.75 7.94 10.28
CA LEU A 39 4.64 7.40 8.92
C LEU A 39 4.58 5.86 8.93
N LYS A 40 5.29 5.20 9.86
CA LYS A 40 5.25 3.74 10.01
C LYS A 40 3.86 3.25 10.40
N ILE A 41 3.15 3.98 11.27
CA ILE A 41 1.76 3.65 11.67
C ILE A 41 0.81 3.75 10.46
N ILE A 42 0.93 4.80 9.65
CA ILE A 42 0.12 4.99 8.43
C ILE A 42 0.42 3.86 7.43
N ASP A 43 1.69 3.51 7.25
CA ASP A 43 2.10 2.41 6.34
C ASP A 43 1.54 1.06 6.80
N MET A 44 1.59 0.76 8.10
CA MET A 44 1.00 -0.44 8.70
C MET A 44 -0.53 -0.48 8.52
N TYR A 45 -1.20 0.66 8.65
CA TYR A 45 -2.64 0.80 8.41
C TYR A 45 -3.03 0.55 6.94
N VAL A 46 -2.27 1.10 6.00
CA VAL A 46 -2.46 0.88 4.55
C VAL A 46 -2.24 -0.59 4.19
N ILE A 47 -1.19 -1.21 4.73
CA ILE A 47 -0.92 -2.64 4.52
C ILE A 47 -2.06 -3.49 5.06
N TYR A 48 -2.55 -3.19 6.26
CA TYR A 48 -3.69 -3.88 6.85
C TYR A 48 -4.94 -3.77 5.96
N GLY A 49 -5.26 -2.57 5.45
CA GLY A 49 -6.40 -2.35 4.55
C GLY A 49 -6.28 -3.15 3.24
N LEU A 50 -5.10 -3.17 2.63
CA LEU A 50 -4.82 -3.94 1.42
C LEU A 50 -4.95 -5.45 1.64
N VAL A 51 -4.39 -5.96 2.75
CA VAL A 51 -4.49 -7.39 3.09
C VAL A 51 -5.95 -7.78 3.33
N THR A 52 -6.72 -6.93 4.01
CA THR A 52 -8.14 -7.18 4.27
C THR A 52 -8.96 -7.21 2.97
N ALA A 53 -8.68 -6.30 2.03
CA ALA A 53 -9.30 -6.29 0.71
C ALA A 53 -9.00 -7.58 -0.08
N VAL A 54 -7.76 -8.07 -0.04
CA VAL A 54 -7.37 -9.34 -0.69
C VAL A 54 -8.09 -10.52 -0.05
N ILE A 55 -8.16 -10.58 1.29
CA ILE A 55 -8.88 -11.64 2.00
C ILE A 55 -10.36 -11.64 1.61
N GLN A 56 -11.00 -10.48 1.53
CA GLN A 56 -12.39 -10.36 1.06
C GLN A 56 -12.54 -10.90 -0.36
N VAL A 57 -11.66 -10.52 -1.29
CA VAL A 57 -11.70 -11.00 -2.69
C VAL A 57 -11.55 -12.52 -2.77
N VAL A 58 -10.61 -13.08 -1.99
CA VAL A 58 -10.40 -14.53 -1.90
C VAL A 58 -11.62 -15.24 -1.32
N TYR A 59 -12.25 -14.67 -0.29
CA TYR A 59 -13.48 -15.21 0.29
C TYR A 59 -14.62 -15.26 -0.74
N MET A 60 -14.85 -14.17 -1.47
CA MET A 60 -15.86 -14.12 -2.54
C MET A 60 -15.57 -15.12 -3.66
N ALA A 61 -14.29 -15.30 -4.02
CA ALA A 61 -13.89 -16.26 -5.05
C ALA A 61 -14.16 -17.72 -4.64
N MET A 62 -14.10 -18.06 -3.35
CA MET A 62 -14.33 -19.43 -2.85
C MET A 62 -15.79 -19.71 -2.46
N VAL A 63 -16.47 -18.74 -1.82
CA VAL A 63 -17.81 -18.93 -1.22
C VAL A 63 -18.94 -18.44 -2.14
N GLY A 64 -18.63 -17.61 -3.14
CA GLY A 64 -19.59 -17.08 -4.10
C GLY A 64 -19.92 -15.60 -3.89
N THR A 65 -20.66 -15.04 -4.85
CA THR A 65 -20.91 -13.59 -5.01
C THR A 65 -22.16 -13.07 -4.30
N PHE A 66 -22.80 -13.85 -3.44
CA PHE A 66 -24.07 -13.45 -2.81
C PHE A 66 -23.82 -12.97 -1.38
N PRO A 67 -24.12 -11.69 -1.02
CA PRO A 67 -24.56 -10.55 -1.82
C PRO A 67 -23.42 -9.70 -2.42
N PHE A 68 -23.49 -9.41 -3.73
CA PHE A 68 -22.40 -8.78 -4.48
C PHE A 68 -22.15 -7.32 -4.07
N ASN A 69 -23.22 -6.58 -3.78
CA ASN A 69 -23.13 -5.17 -3.39
C ASN A 69 -22.42 -5.00 -2.05
N ALA A 70 -22.72 -5.82 -1.05
CA ALA A 70 -22.06 -5.75 0.26
C ALA A 70 -20.56 -6.08 0.16
N PHE A 71 -20.21 -7.08 -0.65
CA PHE A 71 -18.82 -7.43 -0.93
C PHE A 71 -18.07 -6.28 -1.64
N LEU A 72 -18.66 -5.74 -2.72
CA LEU A 72 -18.07 -4.63 -3.47
C LEU A 72 -17.87 -3.41 -2.57
N SER A 73 -18.85 -3.11 -1.71
CA SER A 73 -18.78 -2.03 -0.73
C SER A 73 -17.64 -2.24 0.28
N GLY A 74 -17.44 -3.47 0.76
CA GLY A 74 -16.40 -3.81 1.73
C GLY A 74 -15.01 -3.66 1.15
N VAL A 75 -14.81 -4.15 -0.09
CA VAL A 75 -13.53 -3.99 -0.81
C VAL A 75 -13.27 -2.53 -1.13
N LEU A 76 -14.28 -1.78 -1.59
CA LEU A 76 -14.16 -0.34 -1.86
C LEU A 76 -13.82 0.46 -0.60
N SER A 77 -14.34 0.09 0.57
CA SER A 77 -14.03 0.77 1.84
C SER A 77 -12.57 0.56 2.23
N CYS A 78 -12.09 -0.68 2.15
CA CYS A 78 -10.71 -1.03 2.46
C CYS A 78 -9.73 -0.36 1.48
N VAL A 79 -10.01 -0.40 0.18
CA VAL A 79 -9.17 0.20 -0.86
C VAL A 79 -9.20 1.72 -0.78
N GLY A 80 -10.37 2.35 -0.70
CA GLY A 80 -10.47 3.81 -0.65
C GLY A 80 -9.82 4.40 0.59
N THR A 81 -9.97 3.75 1.74
CA THR A 81 -9.28 4.15 2.98
C THR A 81 -7.76 3.98 2.89
N SER A 82 -7.29 2.92 2.21
CA SER A 82 -5.85 2.70 1.96
C SER A 82 -5.26 3.77 1.03
N VAL A 83 -5.97 4.13 -0.04
CA VAL A 83 -5.55 5.19 -0.97
C VAL A 83 -5.50 6.55 -0.27
N LEU A 84 -6.52 6.89 0.52
CA LEU A 84 -6.53 8.11 1.33
C LEU A 84 -5.36 8.14 2.33
N GLY A 85 -5.00 7.00 2.92
CA GLY A 85 -3.84 6.88 3.81
C GLY A 85 -2.50 7.13 3.10
N VAL A 86 -2.36 6.68 1.85
CA VAL A 86 -1.19 6.97 1.01
C VAL A 86 -1.12 8.46 0.65
N CYS A 87 -2.26 9.08 0.32
CA CYS A 87 -2.34 10.52 0.06
C CYS A 87 -1.95 11.34 1.29
N LEU A 88 -2.39 10.95 2.49
CA LEU A 88 -2.00 11.58 3.75
C LEU A 88 -0.48 11.42 4.00
N ARG A 89 0.08 10.24 3.72
CA ARG A 89 1.54 10.00 3.82
C ARG A 89 2.35 10.91 2.90
N MET A 90 1.87 11.16 1.68
CA MET A 90 2.51 12.10 0.75
C MET A 90 2.46 13.55 1.27
N GLN A 91 1.32 13.97 1.82
CA GLN A 91 1.12 15.34 2.32
C GLN A 91 1.81 15.62 3.66
N VAL A 92 1.97 14.60 4.52
CA VAL A 92 2.60 14.72 5.85
C VAL A 92 4.12 14.51 5.81
N ASN A 93 4.70 14.17 4.65
CA ASN A 93 6.13 13.98 4.51
C ASN A 93 6.89 15.33 4.53
N PRO A 94 7.68 15.64 5.57
CA PRO A 94 8.34 16.94 5.73
C PRO A 94 9.49 17.18 4.72
N ALA A 95 9.86 16.17 3.93
CA ALA A 95 10.84 16.31 2.85
C ALA A 95 10.28 17.00 1.59
N ASN A 96 8.95 17.15 1.48
CA ASN A 96 8.31 17.80 0.33
C ASN A 96 8.10 19.30 0.59
N LYS A 97 9.06 20.13 0.19
CA LYS A 97 9.04 21.60 0.40
C LYS A 97 7.86 22.32 -0.28
N GLU A 98 7.18 21.67 -1.23
CA GLU A 98 6.03 22.22 -1.97
C GLU A 98 4.75 22.31 -1.12
N PHE A 99 4.68 21.61 0.02
CA PHE A 99 3.51 21.63 0.92
C PHE A 99 3.76 22.29 2.27
N THR A 100 4.88 23.01 2.44
CA THR A 100 5.20 23.69 3.70
C THR A 100 4.18 24.79 4.06
N ASP A 101 3.44 25.30 3.07
CA ASP A 101 2.38 26.29 3.25
C ASP A 101 1.02 25.68 3.64
N LEU A 102 0.87 24.35 3.58
CA LEU A 102 -0.37 23.65 3.95
C LEU A 102 -0.22 23.04 5.35
N PRO A 103 -0.97 23.50 6.36
CA PRO A 103 -0.85 22.96 7.70
C PRO A 103 -1.24 21.48 7.70
N PRO A 104 -0.45 20.60 8.35
CA PRO A 104 -0.74 19.16 8.41
C PRO A 104 -2.11 18.86 9.05
N GLU A 105 -2.62 19.78 9.87
CA GLU A 105 -3.98 19.69 10.42
C GLU A 105 -5.06 19.77 9.34
N ARG A 106 -4.86 20.57 8.28
CA ARG A 106 -5.81 20.68 7.16
C ARG A 106 -5.81 19.42 6.30
N ALA A 107 -4.63 18.87 6.01
CA ALA A 107 -4.51 17.60 5.28
C ALA A 107 -5.15 16.44 6.05
N PHE A 108 -5.00 16.42 7.38
CA PHE A 108 -5.67 15.45 8.23
C PHE A 108 -7.20 15.65 8.27
N ALA A 109 -7.68 16.89 8.36
CA ALA A 109 -9.11 17.18 8.32
C ALA A 109 -9.74 16.76 6.98
N ASP A 110 -9.07 17.03 5.85
CA ASP A 110 -9.53 16.61 4.53
C ASP A 110 -9.53 15.08 4.38
N PHE A 111 -8.50 14.41 4.92
CA PHE A 111 -8.47 12.95 5.01
C PHE A 111 -9.68 12.40 5.78
N VAL A 112 -9.96 12.93 6.98
CA VAL A 112 -11.09 12.47 7.80
C VAL A 112 -12.41 12.73 7.09
N LEU A 113 -12.60 13.93 6.52
CA LEU A 113 -13.83 14.29 5.81
C LEU A 113 -14.05 13.39 4.60
N CYS A 114 -13.02 13.18 3.78
CA CYS A 114 -13.08 12.31 2.61
C CYS A 114 -13.35 10.85 3.01
N ASN A 115 -12.72 10.38 4.10
CA ASN A 115 -12.95 9.03 4.62
C ASN A 115 -14.39 8.84 5.14
N LEU A 116 -14.96 9.87 5.78
CA LEU A 116 -16.33 9.87 6.28
C LEU A 116 -17.35 9.84 5.13
N VAL A 117 -17.14 10.67 4.10
CA VAL A 117 -17.97 10.68 2.89
C VAL A 117 -17.87 9.35 2.15
N LEU A 118 -16.66 8.80 2.01
CA LEU A 118 -16.44 7.50 1.40
C LEU A 118 -17.24 6.40 2.11
N HIS A 119 -17.16 6.33 3.44
CA HIS A 119 -17.92 5.34 4.21
C HIS A 119 -19.42 5.55 4.11
N LEU A 120 -19.90 6.80 4.03
CA LEU A 120 -21.32 7.12 3.86
C LEU A 120 -21.86 6.62 2.50
N VAL A 121 -21.11 6.87 1.42
CA VAL A 121 -21.46 6.35 0.07
C VAL A 121 -21.47 4.83 0.04
N ILE A 122 -20.51 4.19 0.72
CA ILE A 122 -20.40 2.74 0.77
C ILE A 122 -21.52 2.11 1.60
N MET A 123 -21.91 2.71 2.73
CA MET A 123 -23.06 2.27 3.51
C MET A 123 -24.37 2.39 2.73
N ASN A 124 -24.49 3.40 1.85
CA ASN A 124 -25.62 3.50 0.94
C ASN A 124 -25.61 2.39 -0.12
N PHE A 125 -24.42 1.97 -0.58
CA PHE A 125 -24.24 0.88 -1.55
C PHE A 125 -24.41 -0.53 -0.95
N LEU A 126 -24.52 -0.63 0.37
CA LEU A 126 -24.66 -1.88 1.13
C LEU A 126 -26.11 -2.37 1.21
N GLY A 127 -27.08 -1.46 1.06
CA GLY A 127 -28.53 -1.75 1.00
C GLY A 127 -29.02 -2.01 -0.42
#